data_AF-A0A7R7GWH8-F1
#
_entry.id   AF-A0A7R7GWH8-F1
#
_cell.length_a   1.000
_cell.length_b   1.000
_cell.length_c   1.000
_cell.angle_alpha   90.00
_cell.angle_beta   90.00
_cell.angle_gamma   90.00
#
_symmetry.space_group_name_H-M   'P 1'
#
loop_
_entity.id
_entity.type
_entity.pdbx_description
1 polymer ?
#
loop_
_entity_poly.entity_id
_entity_poly.type
_entity_poly.pdbx_seq_one_letter_code
_entity_poly.pdbx_strand_id
1 'polypeptide(L)'
;MSERTSVLNLDGLDGTNPMGFLAGLGVLAILDHLNYPARLWWTDTLVPRARIQGTPSIDALVEEVRRDKEKFGVSALLDFPPGDPATDIKFERPEEVRDFLQHCRKSEPSSSLSAALVCEGVADNQGHAKPTDLHFTAGQQQFLTMVRELQQDAANDHLRNALYGPWKYESTLPSFKWDSTDDRDHAFAASNPAKEKKRTAPGAEWLAFRGLTLFPVHPKSGRVQTPGGGGTWKSGWLTWPLWRVPISTAGVRTLIQAVPRDEDVPNRFLIAAEAWGVHRLMRSRIIRSDEGGYGTFRPAHLVWSAAPPFEPKQPL
;
A
#
# COMPACT_ATOMS: atom_id res chain seq x y z
N MET A 1 25.16 23.98 10.55
CA MET A 1 23.80 24.54 10.78
C MET A 1 22.80 23.43 10.49
N SER A 2 22.15 22.90 11.52
CA SER A 2 21.13 21.86 11.35
C SER A 2 19.87 22.54 10.81
N GLU A 3 19.58 22.39 9.51
CA GLU A 3 18.27 22.72 8.98
C GLU A 3 17.25 21.91 9.79
N ARG A 4 16.41 22.60 10.56
CA ARG A 4 15.25 21.97 11.21
C ARG A 4 14.36 21.46 10.08
N THR A 5 14.41 20.17 9.81
CA THR A 5 13.54 19.55 8.82
C THR A 5 12.09 19.77 9.26
N SER A 6 11.32 20.49 8.45
CA SER A 6 9.91 20.77 8.71
C SER A 6 9.08 19.50 8.70
N VAL A 7 8.08 19.45 9.60
CA VAL A 7 7.03 18.43 9.56
C VAL A 7 5.97 18.87 8.58
N LEU A 8 5.63 18.01 7.62
CA LEU A 8 4.55 18.23 6.66
C LEU A 8 3.33 17.39 7.04
N ASN A 9 2.14 17.98 6.96
CA ASN A 9 0.87 17.25 7.01
C ASN A 9 0.53 16.80 5.60
N LEU A 10 0.19 15.52 5.43
CA LEU A 10 -0.28 14.95 4.17
C LEU A 10 -1.79 14.68 4.31
N ASP A 11 -2.57 15.75 4.31
CA ASP A 11 -3.99 15.74 4.67
C ASP A 11 -4.86 14.89 3.74
N GLY A 12 -4.39 14.59 2.53
CA GLY A 12 -5.04 13.65 1.61
C GLY A 12 -4.89 12.18 1.99
N LEU A 13 -3.95 11.85 2.89
CA LEU A 13 -3.64 10.46 3.23
C LEU A 13 -4.33 10.06 4.54
N ASP A 14 -5.46 9.36 4.39
CA ASP A 14 -6.24 8.80 5.49
C ASP A 14 -5.65 7.48 6.00
N GLY A 15 -5.25 7.43 7.28
CA GLY A 15 -4.73 6.19 7.88
C GLY A 15 -5.80 5.12 8.10
N THR A 16 -7.09 5.48 8.07
CA THR A 16 -8.20 4.52 8.18
C THR A 16 -8.58 3.91 6.84
N ASN A 17 -8.19 4.51 5.72
CA ASN A 17 -8.39 3.95 4.38
C ASN A 17 -7.14 3.12 4.00
N PRO A 18 -7.26 1.86 3.58
CA PRO A 18 -6.11 1.05 3.19
C PRO A 18 -5.28 1.67 2.06
N MET A 19 -5.91 2.31 1.05
CA MET A 19 -5.15 3.05 0.03
C MET A 19 -4.43 4.26 0.62
N GLY A 20 -5.06 4.98 1.55
CA GLY A 20 -4.43 6.14 2.21
C GLY A 20 -3.24 5.75 3.08
N PHE A 21 -3.37 4.63 3.81
CA PHE A 21 -2.28 4.00 4.54
C PHE A 21 -1.13 3.60 3.62
N LEU A 22 -1.40 2.79 2.60
CA LEU A 22 -0.40 2.36 1.61
C LEU A 22 0.26 3.55 0.91
N ALA A 23 -0.50 4.59 0.55
CA ALA A 23 0.04 5.79 -0.07
C ALA A 23 1.01 6.53 0.86
N GLY A 24 0.69 6.64 2.16
CA GLY A 24 1.62 7.19 3.16
C GLY A 24 2.92 6.41 3.25
N LEU A 25 2.83 5.07 3.20
CA LEU A 25 4.00 4.19 3.13
C LEU A 25 4.81 4.39 1.84
N GLY A 26 4.14 4.63 0.71
CA GLY A 26 4.78 4.90 -0.57
C GLY A 26 5.59 6.19 -0.57
N VAL A 27 5.06 7.26 0.05
CA VAL A 27 5.80 8.51 0.23
C VAL A 27 7.09 8.25 1.01
N LEU A 28 7.02 7.50 2.11
CA LEU A 28 8.20 7.14 2.90
C LEU A 28 9.20 6.32 2.08
N ALA A 29 8.73 5.29 1.36
CA ALA A 29 9.58 4.41 0.56
C ALA A 29 10.29 5.16 -0.59
N ILE A 30 9.61 6.12 -1.22
CA ILE A 30 10.21 6.97 -2.27
C ILE A 30 11.31 7.84 -1.67
N LEU A 31 11.04 8.52 -0.56
CA LEU A 31 12.02 9.37 0.09
C LEU A 31 13.25 8.58 0.58
N ASP A 32 13.05 7.38 1.11
CA ASP A 32 14.12 6.46 1.50
C ASP A 32 15.01 6.07 0.30
N HIS A 33 14.38 5.70 -0.82
CA HIS A 33 15.09 5.38 -2.07
C HIS A 33 15.91 6.58 -2.59
N LEU A 34 15.41 7.80 -2.39
CA LEU A 34 16.10 9.04 -2.73
C LEU A 34 17.10 9.50 -1.66
N ASN A 35 17.35 8.68 -0.63
CA ASN A 35 18.27 8.92 0.50
C ASN A 35 17.91 10.11 1.39
N TYR A 36 16.64 10.51 1.42
CA TYR A 36 16.15 11.44 2.43
C TYR A 36 15.98 10.72 3.78
N PRO A 37 16.36 11.34 4.91
CA PRO A 37 16.19 10.75 6.24
C PRO A 37 14.73 10.87 6.71
N ALA A 38 13.80 10.37 5.91
CA ALA A 38 12.39 10.58 6.11
C ALA A 38 11.82 9.73 7.25
N ARG A 39 10.84 10.29 7.94
CA ARG A 39 10.12 9.63 9.04
C ARG A 39 8.63 9.87 8.91
N LEU A 40 7.85 8.81 9.00
CA LEU A 40 6.39 8.82 8.86
C LEU A 40 5.74 8.56 10.22
N TRP A 41 4.60 9.18 10.46
CA TRP A 41 3.66 8.85 11.54
C TRP A 41 2.26 9.35 11.23
N TRP A 42 1.31 9.05 12.11
CA TRP A 42 -0.09 9.38 11.95
C TRP A 42 -0.55 10.26 13.10
N THR A 43 -1.45 11.21 12.83
CA THR A 43 -2.11 11.98 13.89
C THR A 43 -2.99 11.08 14.75
N ASP A 44 -3.16 11.43 16.02
CA ASP A 44 -4.20 10.83 16.86
C ASP A 44 -5.42 11.75 16.93
N THR A 45 -6.10 11.84 15.80
CA THR A 45 -7.36 12.56 15.62
C THR A 45 -8.44 11.57 15.23
N LEU A 46 -9.71 11.97 15.22
CA LEU A 46 -10.82 11.09 14.83
C LEU A 46 -10.51 10.38 13.49
N VAL A 47 -10.02 11.16 12.52
CA VAL A 47 -9.45 10.68 11.26
C VAL A 47 -7.92 10.90 11.29
N PRO A 48 -7.12 9.85 11.54
CA PRO A 48 -5.66 9.92 11.47
C PRO A 48 -5.18 10.30 10.08
N ARG A 49 -4.36 11.35 9.98
CA ARG A 49 -3.70 11.80 8.75
C ARG A 49 -2.20 11.53 8.83
N ALA A 50 -1.59 11.22 7.69
CA ALA A 50 -0.15 11.02 7.63
C ALA A 50 0.59 12.34 7.88
N ARG A 51 1.72 12.24 8.59
CA ARG A 51 2.71 13.29 8.75
C ARG A 51 4.07 12.77 8.37
N ILE A 52 4.85 13.61 7.69
CA ILE A 52 6.19 13.25 7.26
C ILE A 52 7.19 14.33 7.63
N GLN A 53 8.35 13.88 8.09
CA GLN A 53 9.57 14.67 8.19
C GLN A 53 10.55 14.14 7.15
N GLY A 54 11.45 14.98 6.63
CA GLY A 54 12.51 14.57 5.69
C GLY A 54 12.56 15.40 4.41
N THR A 55 11.60 16.31 4.21
CA THR A 55 11.47 17.13 3.00
C THR A 55 11.03 18.55 3.37
N PRO A 56 11.47 19.60 2.65
CA PRO A 56 11.23 20.99 3.04
C PRO A 56 9.80 21.49 2.77
N SER A 57 9.07 20.91 1.82
CA SER A 57 7.70 21.33 1.48
C SER A 57 6.94 20.23 0.71
N ILE A 58 5.61 20.35 0.62
CA ILE A 58 4.80 19.44 -0.19
C ILE A 58 5.16 19.60 -1.68
N ASP A 59 5.42 20.82 -2.14
CA ASP A 59 5.81 21.06 -3.55
C ASP A 59 7.14 20.35 -3.89
N ALA A 60 8.13 20.43 -3.00
CA ALA A 60 9.38 19.70 -3.16
C ALA A 60 9.16 18.18 -3.14
N LEU A 61 8.29 17.70 -2.24
CA LEU A 61 7.93 16.28 -2.19
C LEU A 61 7.27 15.81 -3.49
N VAL A 62 6.31 16.55 -4.03
CA VAL A 62 5.63 16.22 -5.30
C VAL A 62 6.63 16.13 -6.44
N GLU A 63 7.60 17.05 -6.49
CA GLU A 63 8.66 17.04 -7.51
C GLU A 63 9.58 15.83 -7.38
N GLU A 64 9.96 15.44 -6.16
CA GLU A 64 10.75 14.23 -5.93
C GLU A 64 9.97 12.95 -6.29
N VAL A 65 8.69 12.87 -5.95
CA VAL A 65 7.81 11.75 -6.36
C VAL A 65 7.69 11.68 -7.89
N ARG A 66 7.56 12.82 -8.57
CA ARG A 66 7.53 12.87 -10.04
C ARG A 66 8.83 12.36 -10.66
N ARG A 67 9.98 12.82 -10.17
CA ARG A 67 11.31 12.37 -10.66
C ARG A 67 11.52 10.88 -10.47
N ASP A 68 11.15 10.36 -9.31
CA ASP A 68 11.25 8.94 -9.01
C ASP A 68 10.26 8.10 -9.86
N LYS A 69 9.03 8.59 -10.12
CA LYS A 69 8.08 7.98 -11.07
C LYS A 69 8.63 7.91 -12.49
N GLU A 70 9.26 8.99 -12.98
CA GLU A 70 9.88 9.01 -14.31
C GLU A 70 11.01 7.99 -14.43
N LYS A 71 11.91 7.95 -13.44
CA LYS A 71 13.00 6.95 -13.39
C LYS A 71 12.47 5.52 -13.30
N PHE A 72 11.35 5.31 -12.61
CA PHE A 72 10.76 3.98 -12.45
C PHE A 72 10.24 3.39 -13.78
N GLY A 73 9.94 4.22 -14.78
CA GLY A 73 9.45 3.77 -16.09
C GLY A 73 10.41 2.86 -16.86
N VAL A 74 11.70 2.91 -16.54
CA VAL A 74 12.75 2.05 -17.10
C VAL A 74 13.33 1.10 -16.05
N SER A 75 12.58 0.83 -14.97
CA SER A 75 13.04 -0.05 -13.90
C SER A 75 13.02 -1.52 -14.32
N ALA A 76 13.93 -2.30 -13.74
CA ALA A 76 14.00 -3.76 -13.94
C ALA A 76 12.66 -4.46 -13.68
N LEU A 77 11.86 -3.95 -12.73
CA LEU A 77 10.54 -4.49 -12.44
C LEU A 77 9.57 -4.38 -13.62
N LEU A 78 9.57 -3.24 -14.32
CA LEU A 78 8.64 -2.99 -15.44
C LEU A 78 9.14 -3.50 -16.78
N ASP A 79 10.44 -3.79 -16.89
CA ASP A 79 11.12 -4.26 -18.11
C ASP A 79 11.27 -5.79 -18.17
N PHE A 80 10.84 -6.55 -17.15
CA PHE A 80 11.01 -8.01 -17.17
C PHE A 80 9.87 -8.74 -17.90
N PRO A 81 10.16 -9.75 -18.75
CA PRO A 81 11.47 -10.03 -19.33
C PRO A 81 11.88 -8.97 -20.36
N PRO A 82 13.18 -8.63 -20.49
CA PRO A 82 13.62 -7.56 -21.38
C PRO A 82 13.14 -7.75 -22.82
N GLY A 83 12.52 -6.72 -23.37
CA GLY A 83 12.00 -6.69 -24.75
C GLY A 83 10.59 -7.23 -24.94
N ASP A 84 10.07 -8.03 -24.00
CA ASP A 84 8.66 -8.45 -23.97
C ASP A 84 8.10 -8.41 -22.53
N PRO A 85 7.97 -7.21 -21.93
CA PRO A 85 7.73 -7.13 -20.50
C PRO A 85 6.37 -7.69 -20.08
N ALA A 86 6.40 -8.56 -19.07
CA ALA A 86 5.24 -9.28 -18.56
C ALA A 86 4.12 -8.32 -18.15
N THR A 87 2.89 -8.70 -18.43
CA THR A 87 1.73 -7.84 -18.14
C THR A 87 1.18 -8.05 -16.73
N ASP A 88 1.51 -9.17 -16.08
CA ASP A 88 1.09 -9.52 -14.74
C ASP A 88 2.24 -10.22 -13.97
N ILE A 89 2.11 -10.33 -12.65
CA ILE A 89 3.01 -11.08 -11.76
C ILE A 89 2.56 -12.52 -11.54
N LYS A 90 1.35 -12.87 -12.01
CA LYS A 90 0.81 -14.23 -12.02
C LYS A 90 1.43 -15.04 -13.18
N PHE A 91 2.76 -15.21 -13.15
CA PHE A 91 3.50 -15.94 -14.16
C PHE A 91 2.93 -17.36 -14.35
N GLU A 92 2.80 -17.80 -15.60
CA GLU A 92 2.24 -19.12 -15.92
C GLU A 92 3.14 -20.23 -15.38
N ARG A 93 4.46 -20.01 -15.45
CA ARG A 93 5.46 -20.97 -14.98
C ARG A 93 6.13 -20.47 -13.71
N PRO A 94 6.04 -21.20 -12.57
CA PRO A 94 6.61 -20.76 -11.29
C PRO A 94 8.12 -20.48 -11.32
N GLU A 95 8.89 -21.10 -12.21
CA GLU A 95 10.31 -20.81 -12.39
C GLU A 95 10.58 -19.37 -12.85
N GLU A 96 9.64 -18.74 -13.57
CA GLU A 96 9.78 -17.34 -14.00
C GLU A 96 9.80 -16.38 -12.81
N VAL A 97 9.22 -16.77 -11.67
CA VAL A 97 9.31 -15.99 -10.42
C VAL A 97 10.77 -15.82 -10.00
N ARG A 98 11.57 -16.89 -10.09
CA ARG A 98 12.99 -16.82 -9.75
C ARG A 98 13.71 -15.85 -10.67
N ASP A 99 13.48 -15.97 -11.97
CA ASP A 99 14.14 -15.13 -12.97
C ASP A 99 13.75 -13.65 -12.80
N PHE A 100 12.47 -13.39 -12.54
CA PHE A 100 11.96 -12.05 -12.23
C PHE A 100 12.62 -11.45 -10.98
N LEU A 101 12.68 -12.21 -9.88
CA LEU A 101 13.30 -11.76 -8.63
C LEU A 101 14.82 -11.54 -8.80
N GLN A 102 15.50 -12.41 -9.54
CA GLN A 102 16.93 -12.26 -9.84
C GLN A 102 17.21 -11.03 -10.72
N HIS A 103 16.35 -10.77 -11.71
CA HIS A 103 16.43 -9.60 -12.57
C HIS A 103 16.26 -8.30 -11.76
N CYS A 104 15.32 -8.27 -10.82
CA CYS A 104 15.06 -7.10 -9.98
C CYS A 104 16.11 -6.86 -8.87
N ARG A 105 16.80 -7.91 -8.42
CA ARG A 105 17.63 -7.92 -7.19
C ARG A 105 18.68 -6.79 -7.08
N LYS A 106 19.21 -6.30 -8.19
CA LYS A 106 20.32 -5.31 -8.19
C LYS A 106 19.85 -3.86 -8.34
N SER A 107 18.55 -3.62 -8.50
CA SER A 107 18.01 -2.28 -8.68
C SER A 107 16.98 -2.00 -7.62
N GLU A 108 17.19 -0.97 -6.80
CA GLU A 108 16.09 -0.39 -6.03
C GLU A 108 15.31 0.59 -6.92
N PRO A 109 13.98 0.74 -6.71
CA PRO A 109 13.16 0.04 -5.73
C PRO A 109 12.67 -1.34 -6.22
N SER A 110 13.11 -1.81 -7.41
CA SER A 110 12.64 -3.05 -8.03
C SER A 110 12.86 -4.28 -7.16
N SER A 111 14.01 -4.42 -6.51
CA SER A 111 14.34 -5.53 -5.61
C SER A 111 13.33 -5.65 -4.46
N SER A 112 13.09 -4.53 -3.77
CA SER A 112 12.15 -4.52 -2.64
C SER A 112 10.69 -4.69 -3.10
N LEU A 113 10.29 -4.09 -4.23
CA LEU A 113 8.93 -4.23 -4.77
C LEU A 113 8.66 -5.63 -5.32
N SER A 114 9.58 -6.23 -6.08
CA SER A 114 9.37 -7.57 -6.64
C SER A 114 9.16 -8.60 -5.52
N ALA A 115 9.93 -8.48 -4.43
CA ALA A 115 9.81 -9.31 -3.24
C ALA A 115 8.51 -9.05 -2.44
N ALA A 116 7.79 -7.96 -2.69
CA ALA A 116 6.48 -7.68 -2.10
C ALA A 116 5.31 -8.15 -2.97
N LEU A 117 5.56 -8.39 -4.25
CA LEU A 117 4.55 -8.80 -5.23
C LEU A 117 4.40 -10.32 -5.30
N VAL A 118 5.51 -11.06 -5.26
CA VAL A 118 5.52 -12.51 -5.45
C VAL A 118 6.71 -13.15 -4.72
N CYS A 119 6.61 -14.44 -4.38
CA CYS A 119 7.71 -15.23 -3.85
C CYS A 119 7.81 -16.61 -4.51
N GLU A 120 9.00 -17.19 -4.52
CA GLU A 120 9.22 -18.55 -5.00
C GLU A 120 8.53 -19.59 -4.11
N GLY A 121 8.23 -20.75 -4.69
CA GLY A 121 7.78 -21.93 -3.94
C GLY A 121 6.29 -21.96 -3.59
N VAL A 122 5.49 -21.04 -4.15
CA VAL A 122 4.03 -21.06 -4.02
C VAL A 122 3.37 -20.91 -5.38
N ALA A 123 2.58 -21.90 -5.75
CA ALA A 123 1.73 -21.86 -6.93
C ALA A 123 0.23 -21.86 -6.55
N ASP A 124 -0.61 -21.41 -7.47
CA ASP A 124 -2.06 -21.61 -7.38
C ASP A 124 -2.47 -23.01 -7.88
N ASN A 125 -3.79 -23.27 -7.89
CA ASN A 125 -4.32 -24.58 -8.30
C ASN A 125 -4.11 -24.89 -9.80
N GLN A 126 -3.77 -23.90 -10.61
CA GLN A 126 -3.44 -24.06 -12.04
C GLN A 126 -1.94 -24.23 -12.25
N GLY A 127 -1.14 -24.17 -11.18
CA GLY A 127 0.32 -24.22 -11.26
C GLY A 127 0.95 -22.87 -11.56
N HIS A 128 0.20 -21.78 -11.63
CA HIS A 128 0.74 -20.43 -11.87
C HIS A 128 1.33 -19.85 -10.59
N ALA A 129 2.24 -18.88 -10.72
CA ALA A 129 2.77 -18.13 -9.58
C ALA A 129 1.64 -17.51 -8.76
N LYS A 130 1.69 -17.69 -7.44
CA LYS A 130 0.71 -17.07 -6.55
C LYS A 130 1.21 -15.68 -6.15
N PRO A 131 0.42 -14.61 -6.40
CA PRO A 131 0.83 -13.25 -6.02
C PRO A 131 0.56 -12.96 -4.53
N THR A 132 1.01 -11.79 -4.09
CA THR A 132 0.64 -11.15 -2.82
C THR A 132 -0.87 -11.08 -2.61
N ASP A 133 -1.31 -11.06 -1.36
CA ASP A 133 -2.75 -10.95 -1.03
C ASP A 133 -3.34 -9.62 -1.51
N LEU A 134 -2.49 -8.63 -1.82
CA LEU A 134 -2.86 -7.30 -2.33
C LEU A 134 -2.99 -7.24 -3.87
N HIS A 135 -2.79 -8.36 -4.57
CA HIS A 135 -3.09 -8.47 -5.99
C HIS A 135 -4.61 -8.68 -6.17
N PHE A 136 -5.29 -7.63 -6.61
CA PHE A 136 -6.76 -7.57 -6.73
C PHE A 136 -7.24 -7.62 -8.18
N THR A 137 -6.32 -7.72 -9.14
CA THR A 137 -6.66 -7.78 -10.57
C THR A 137 -7.13 -9.18 -10.96
N ALA A 138 -8.07 -9.22 -11.90
CA ALA A 138 -8.55 -10.46 -12.47
C ALA A 138 -9.17 -10.25 -13.86
N GLY A 139 -9.57 -11.32 -14.53
CA GLY A 139 -10.16 -11.26 -15.86
C GLY A 139 -9.21 -10.60 -16.88
N GLN A 140 -9.64 -9.48 -17.45
CA GLN A 140 -8.84 -8.71 -18.42
C GLN A 140 -7.89 -7.69 -17.76
N GLN A 141 -7.96 -7.50 -16.43
CA GLN A 141 -7.05 -6.61 -15.73
C GLN A 141 -5.70 -7.30 -15.49
N GLN A 142 -4.63 -6.64 -15.91
CA GLN A 142 -3.26 -7.13 -15.79
C GLN A 142 -2.46 -6.16 -14.92
N PHE A 143 -1.92 -6.66 -13.80
CA PHE A 143 -1.38 -5.81 -12.73
C PHE A 143 -0.22 -4.92 -13.19
N LEU A 144 0.77 -5.46 -13.90
CA LEU A 144 1.92 -4.69 -14.36
C LEU A 144 1.57 -3.73 -15.49
N THR A 145 0.60 -4.08 -16.35
CA THR A 145 0.03 -3.14 -17.34
C THR A 145 -0.57 -1.92 -16.64
N MET A 146 -1.36 -2.12 -15.59
CA MET A 146 -1.94 -1.02 -14.81
C MET A 146 -0.87 -0.16 -14.12
N VAL A 147 0.20 -0.78 -13.59
CA VAL A 147 1.35 -0.03 -13.03
C VAL A 147 2.01 0.83 -14.09
N ARG A 148 2.23 0.32 -15.31
CA ARG A 148 2.82 1.09 -16.42
C ARG A 148 1.93 2.27 -16.82
N GLU A 149 0.62 2.05 -16.95
CA GLU A 149 -0.33 3.12 -17.26
C GLU A 149 -0.31 4.23 -16.19
N LEU A 150 -0.33 3.87 -14.90
CA LEU A 150 -0.20 4.85 -13.82
C LEU A 150 1.16 5.56 -13.84
N GLN A 151 2.25 4.81 -14.10
CA GLN A 151 3.60 5.36 -14.22
C GLN A 151 3.71 6.36 -15.38
N GLN A 152 3.04 6.12 -16.50
CA GLN A 152 3.06 7.01 -17.66
C GLN A 152 2.14 8.20 -17.45
N ASP A 153 0.88 7.96 -17.09
CA ASP A 153 -0.20 8.93 -17.25
C ASP A 153 -0.62 9.65 -15.95
N ALA A 154 -0.19 9.19 -14.77
CA ALA A 154 -0.49 9.92 -13.53
C ALA A 154 0.31 11.25 -13.50
N ALA A 155 -0.37 12.32 -13.93
CA ALA A 155 0.15 13.68 -13.96
C ALA A 155 0.52 14.25 -12.58
N ASN A 156 1.32 15.32 -12.59
CA ASN A 156 1.79 16.03 -11.40
C ASN A 156 0.63 16.50 -10.50
N ASP A 157 -0.46 17.01 -11.09
CA ASP A 157 -1.65 17.42 -10.35
C ASP A 157 -2.34 16.27 -9.60
N HIS A 158 -2.28 15.04 -10.14
CA HIS A 158 -2.79 13.86 -9.43
C HIS A 158 -1.93 13.56 -8.19
N LEU A 159 -0.59 13.66 -8.31
CA LEU A 159 0.34 13.46 -7.20
C LEU A 159 0.14 14.54 -6.12
N ARG A 160 0.01 15.80 -6.53
CA ARG A 160 -0.33 16.92 -5.64
C ARG A 160 -1.64 16.66 -4.91
N ASN A 161 -2.70 16.29 -5.63
CA ASN A 161 -4.01 16.03 -5.04
C ASN A 161 -3.98 14.85 -4.06
N ALA A 162 -3.19 13.82 -4.33
CA ALA A 162 -3.04 12.68 -3.42
C ALA A 162 -2.52 13.10 -2.04
N LEU A 163 -1.57 14.04 -1.99
CA LEU A 163 -0.94 14.51 -0.75
C LEU A 163 -1.77 15.57 -0.01
N TYR A 164 -2.37 16.53 -0.73
CA TYR A 164 -3.19 17.59 -0.11
C TYR A 164 -4.60 17.12 0.26
N GLY A 165 -5.21 16.32 -0.60
CA GLY A 165 -6.61 15.98 -0.50
C GLY A 165 -7.57 17.19 -0.61
N PRO A 166 -8.88 16.95 -0.43
CA PRO A 166 -9.51 15.63 -0.57
C PRO A 166 -9.26 15.07 -1.97
N TRP A 167 -9.25 13.73 -2.12
CA TRP A 167 -8.99 13.11 -3.42
C TRP A 167 -10.09 13.44 -4.42
N LYS A 168 -9.67 13.83 -5.64
CA LYS A 168 -10.55 14.13 -6.77
C LYS A 168 -10.67 12.90 -7.64
N TYR A 169 -11.86 12.30 -7.64
CA TYR A 169 -12.17 11.13 -8.46
C TYR A 169 -12.65 11.58 -9.84
N GLU A 170 -11.72 12.06 -10.67
CA GLU A 170 -12.01 12.63 -11.99
C GLU A 170 -11.36 11.84 -13.14
N SER A 171 -10.32 11.06 -12.84
CA SER A 171 -9.56 10.30 -13.85
C SER A 171 -10.17 8.93 -14.14
N THR A 172 -9.97 8.41 -15.35
CA THR A 172 -10.30 7.03 -15.73
C THR A 172 -9.07 6.10 -15.74
N LEU A 173 -7.94 6.56 -15.20
CA LEU A 173 -6.75 5.71 -15.07
C LEU A 173 -7.02 4.52 -14.15
N PRO A 174 -6.22 3.44 -14.25
CA PRO A 174 -6.49 2.21 -13.51
C PRO A 174 -6.59 2.40 -12.00
N SER A 175 -7.35 1.49 -11.37
CA SER A 175 -7.45 1.38 -9.92
C SER A 175 -7.11 -0.03 -9.48
N PHE A 176 -6.28 -0.15 -8.44
CA PHE A 176 -5.99 -1.42 -7.80
C PHE A 176 -7.10 -1.89 -6.85
N LYS A 177 -8.20 -1.12 -6.75
CA LYS A 177 -9.32 -1.37 -5.83
C LYS A 177 -8.90 -1.41 -4.36
N TRP A 178 -7.88 -0.63 -4.03
CA TRP A 178 -7.38 -0.51 -2.66
C TRP A 178 -8.10 0.58 -1.86
N ASP A 179 -8.87 1.46 -2.50
CA ASP A 179 -9.69 2.44 -1.79
C ASP A 179 -10.90 1.72 -1.17
N SER A 180 -11.12 1.81 0.14
CA SER A 180 -12.29 1.16 0.74
C SER A 180 -13.64 1.75 0.31
N THR A 181 -13.65 2.95 -0.29
CA THR A 181 -14.85 3.53 -0.91
C THR A 181 -15.21 2.89 -2.25
N ASP A 182 -14.33 2.00 -2.75
CA ASP A 182 -14.51 1.25 -3.98
C ASP A 182 -15.53 0.12 -3.85
N ASP A 183 -15.71 -0.34 -2.64
CA ASP A 183 -16.75 -1.25 -2.23
C ASP A 183 -18.09 -0.52 -2.16
N ARG A 184 -18.62 -0.18 -3.34
CA ARG A 184 -20.01 0.23 -3.48
C ARG A 184 -20.82 -1.04 -3.68
N ASP A 185 -21.37 -1.56 -2.57
CA ASP A 185 -22.41 -2.56 -2.62
C ASP A 185 -23.45 -2.15 -3.69
N HIS A 186 -23.72 -3.04 -4.63
CA HIS A 186 -24.62 -2.87 -5.77
C HIS A 186 -26.08 -2.50 -5.41
N ALA A 187 -26.37 -2.18 -4.15
CA ALA A 187 -27.70 -1.97 -3.59
C ALA A 187 -28.25 -0.53 -3.69
N PHE A 188 -27.47 0.47 -4.13
CA PHE A 188 -27.95 1.88 -4.17
C PHE A 188 -27.57 2.69 -5.42
N ALA A 189 -27.03 2.09 -6.49
CA ALA A 189 -26.74 2.84 -7.71
C ALA A 189 -28.01 2.98 -8.58
N ALA A 190 -28.45 4.23 -8.81
CA ALA A 190 -29.60 4.56 -9.68
C ALA A 190 -29.33 4.31 -11.18
N SER A 191 -28.11 3.92 -11.55
CA SER A 191 -27.67 3.67 -12.93
C SER A 191 -26.88 2.36 -13.02
N ASN A 192 -26.91 1.74 -14.21
CA ASN A 192 -26.22 0.49 -14.51
C ASN A 192 -24.69 0.68 -14.41
N PRO A 193 -24.00 0.09 -13.41
CA PRO A 193 -22.58 0.32 -13.16
C PRO A 193 -21.65 -0.15 -14.29
N ALA A 194 -22.14 -0.99 -15.20
CA ALA A 194 -21.33 -1.60 -16.26
C ALA A 194 -20.94 -0.63 -17.39
N LYS A 195 -21.58 0.55 -17.51
CA LYS A 195 -21.34 1.49 -18.62
C LYS A 195 -20.49 2.72 -18.26
N GLU A 196 -20.25 2.99 -16.99
CA GLU A 196 -19.42 4.12 -16.56
C GLU A 196 -18.07 3.64 -16.05
N LYS A 197 -16.98 4.07 -16.71
CA LYS A 197 -15.63 3.83 -16.19
C LYS A 197 -15.53 4.54 -14.84
N LYS A 198 -15.26 3.74 -13.81
CA LYS A 198 -15.05 4.22 -12.45
C LYS A 198 -13.97 5.29 -12.44
N ARG A 199 -14.24 6.36 -11.69
CA ARG A 199 -13.27 7.43 -11.50
C ARG A 199 -12.34 7.13 -10.34
N THR A 200 -11.06 7.45 -10.50
CA THR A 200 -9.98 7.03 -9.59
C THR A 200 -9.19 8.24 -9.11
N ALA A 201 -8.33 8.02 -8.10
CA ALA A 201 -7.37 9.00 -7.59
C ALA A 201 -5.94 8.55 -7.97
N PRO A 202 -5.45 8.83 -9.19
CA PRO A 202 -4.28 8.14 -9.74
C PRO A 202 -2.99 8.35 -8.96
N GLY A 203 -2.83 9.54 -8.36
CA GLY A 203 -1.66 9.82 -7.53
C GLY A 203 -1.64 9.00 -6.24
N ALA A 204 -2.80 8.74 -5.65
CA ALA A 204 -2.92 7.89 -4.47
C ALA A 204 -2.70 6.41 -4.83
N GLU A 205 -3.21 5.95 -5.97
CA GLU A 205 -2.95 4.61 -6.51
C GLU A 205 -1.45 4.38 -6.75
N TRP A 206 -0.78 5.35 -7.39
CA TRP A 206 0.67 5.31 -7.62
C TRP A 206 1.46 5.23 -6.31
N LEU A 207 1.16 6.12 -5.36
CA LEU A 207 1.81 6.10 -4.05
C LEU A 207 1.51 4.80 -3.30
N ALA A 208 0.29 4.28 -3.35
CA ALA A 208 -0.07 3.02 -2.70
C ALA A 208 0.70 1.84 -3.27
N PHE A 209 0.88 1.79 -4.61
CA PHE A 209 1.71 0.79 -5.26
C PHE A 209 3.16 0.86 -4.75
N ARG A 210 3.70 2.07 -4.64
CA ARG A 210 5.05 2.28 -4.07
C ARG A 210 5.13 1.88 -2.59
N GLY A 211 4.02 1.95 -1.85
CA GLY A 211 3.92 1.47 -0.47
C GLY A 211 4.12 -0.03 -0.31
N LEU A 212 3.84 -0.83 -1.35
CA LEU A 212 4.05 -2.28 -1.32
C LEU A 212 5.49 -2.67 -1.02
N THR A 213 6.48 -1.82 -1.31
CA THR A 213 7.90 -1.99 -0.96
C THR A 213 8.13 -2.37 0.51
N LEU A 214 7.18 -2.07 1.41
CA LEU A 214 7.25 -2.37 2.84
C LEU A 214 6.54 -3.67 3.26
N PHE A 215 6.04 -4.45 2.28
CA PHE A 215 5.30 -5.70 2.48
C PHE A 215 5.99 -6.91 1.81
N PRO A 216 7.26 -7.23 2.13
CA PRO A 216 7.91 -8.39 1.55
C PRO A 216 7.12 -9.66 1.86
N VAL A 217 6.80 -10.43 0.82
CA VAL A 217 6.07 -11.70 0.92
C VAL A 217 7.03 -12.87 1.06
N HIS A 218 6.61 -13.92 1.76
CA HIS A 218 7.40 -15.14 1.91
C HIS A 218 6.52 -16.39 1.79
N PRO A 219 7.08 -17.55 1.42
CA PRO A 219 6.32 -18.80 1.39
C PRO A 219 6.15 -19.35 2.81
N LYS A 220 4.93 -19.82 3.16
CA LYS A 220 4.69 -20.63 4.36
C LYS A 220 3.52 -21.58 4.12
N SER A 221 3.73 -22.87 4.38
CA SER A 221 2.70 -23.91 4.28
C SER A 221 1.91 -23.87 2.95
N GLY A 222 2.61 -23.73 1.82
CA GLY A 222 1.99 -23.66 0.49
C GLY A 222 1.19 -22.38 0.22
N ARG A 223 1.44 -21.31 0.96
CA ARG A 223 0.77 -20.01 0.80
C ARG A 223 1.78 -18.87 0.78
N VAL A 224 1.48 -17.86 -0.03
CA VAL A 224 2.15 -16.56 0.02
C VAL A 224 1.75 -15.88 1.31
N GLN A 225 2.72 -15.31 1.99
CA GLN A 225 2.55 -14.66 3.27
C GLN A 225 2.74 -13.16 3.13
N THR A 226 1.63 -12.43 2.98
CA THR A 226 1.61 -10.95 3.01
C THR A 226 1.63 -10.43 4.45
N PRO A 227 2.55 -9.54 4.83
CA PRO A 227 2.54 -8.88 6.13
C PRO A 227 1.19 -8.20 6.42
N GLY A 228 0.67 -8.37 7.64
CA GLY A 228 -0.67 -7.90 8.02
C GLY A 228 -1.85 -8.65 7.36
N GLY A 229 -1.60 -9.46 6.33
CA GLY A 229 -2.61 -10.24 5.63
C GLY A 229 -3.04 -11.49 6.41
N GLY A 230 -4.33 -11.76 6.52
CA GLY A 230 -4.85 -12.95 7.20
C GLY A 230 -6.01 -13.60 6.47
N GLY A 231 -6.44 -14.77 6.96
CA GLY A 231 -7.61 -15.48 6.46
C GLY A 231 -7.39 -16.38 5.25
N THR A 232 -8.43 -16.55 4.45
CA THR A 232 -8.43 -17.38 3.23
C THR A 232 -8.82 -16.56 2.01
N TRP A 233 -8.78 -17.15 0.81
CA TRP A 233 -9.10 -16.44 -0.44
C TRP A 233 -10.46 -15.70 -0.41
N LYS A 234 -11.50 -16.31 0.19
CA LYS A 234 -12.85 -15.75 0.28
C LYS A 234 -13.12 -14.97 1.58
N SER A 235 -12.22 -15.05 2.56
CA SER A 235 -12.38 -14.44 3.89
C SER A 235 -11.11 -13.71 4.31
N GLY A 236 -10.42 -13.09 3.36
CA GLY A 236 -9.14 -12.45 3.59
C GLY A 236 -9.30 -11.12 4.32
N TRP A 237 -8.23 -10.63 4.92
CA TRP A 237 -8.17 -9.26 5.46
C TRP A 237 -6.74 -8.73 5.44
N LEU A 238 -6.62 -7.41 5.51
CA LEU A 238 -5.39 -6.72 5.86
C LEU A 238 -5.58 -6.03 7.22
N THR A 239 -4.65 -6.25 8.15
CA THR A 239 -4.55 -5.52 9.42
C THR A 239 -3.32 -4.61 9.37
N TRP A 240 -3.44 -3.35 9.79
CA TRP A 240 -2.31 -2.42 9.81
C TRP A 240 -2.31 -1.52 11.05
N PRO A 241 -1.11 -1.12 11.54
CA PRO A 241 -0.96 -0.24 12.67
C PRO A 241 -0.90 1.23 12.24
N LEU A 242 -1.46 2.09 13.08
CA LEU A 242 -1.22 3.54 13.07
C LEU A 242 -0.46 3.91 14.33
N TRP A 243 0.58 4.73 14.19
CA TRP A 243 1.52 5.05 15.25
C TRP A 243 1.76 6.57 15.36
N ARG A 244 2.14 7.02 16.56
CA ARG A 244 2.30 8.44 16.90
C ARG A 244 3.72 8.98 16.71
N VAL A 245 4.72 8.10 16.75
CA VAL A 245 6.14 8.49 16.81
C VAL A 245 6.76 8.48 15.41
N PRO A 246 7.53 9.52 15.00
CA PRO A 246 8.21 9.52 13.71
C PRO A 246 9.22 8.36 13.59
N ILE A 247 8.92 7.38 12.74
CA ILE A 247 9.81 6.23 12.49
C ILE A 247 10.26 6.18 11.03
N SER A 248 11.48 5.69 10.83
CA SER A 248 12.09 5.52 9.51
C SER A 248 11.50 4.33 8.77
N THR A 249 11.84 4.19 7.48
CA THR A 249 11.46 3.07 6.62
C THR A 249 11.76 1.70 7.24
N ALA A 250 12.94 1.54 7.85
CA ALA A 250 13.30 0.32 8.56
C ALA A 250 12.35 0.03 9.75
N GLY A 251 12.04 1.05 10.56
CA GLY A 251 11.11 0.92 11.67
C GLY A 251 9.69 0.56 11.21
N VAL A 252 9.21 1.20 10.15
CA VAL A 252 7.90 0.92 9.55
C VAL A 252 7.84 -0.51 9.00
N ARG A 253 8.88 -0.95 8.27
CA ARG A 253 8.97 -2.31 7.72
C ARG A 253 8.97 -3.38 8.83
N THR A 254 9.65 -3.13 9.95
CA THR A 254 9.60 -4.01 11.13
C THR A 254 8.21 -4.02 11.74
N LEU A 255 7.60 -2.86 11.92
CA LEU A 255 6.28 -2.73 12.53
C LEU A 255 5.20 -3.45 11.72
N ILE A 256 5.20 -3.30 10.39
CA ILE A 256 4.26 -3.97 9.47
C ILE A 256 4.41 -5.49 9.53
N GLN A 257 5.65 -6.00 9.53
CA GLN A 257 5.92 -7.45 9.60
C GLN A 257 5.57 -8.05 10.98
N ALA A 258 5.59 -7.25 12.04
CA ALA A 258 5.24 -7.71 13.38
C ALA A 258 3.73 -7.93 13.57
N VAL A 259 2.88 -7.35 12.70
CA VAL A 259 1.43 -7.45 12.79
C VAL A 259 0.98 -8.92 12.71
N PRO A 260 0.28 -9.44 13.73
CA PRO A 260 -0.26 -10.80 13.72
C PRO A 260 -1.26 -11.01 12.59
N ARG A 261 -1.26 -12.22 12.05
CA ARG A 261 -2.12 -12.61 10.93
C ARG A 261 -3.41 -13.27 11.39
N ASP A 262 -3.45 -13.66 12.65
CA ASP A 262 -4.58 -14.27 13.30
C ASP A 262 -5.78 -13.32 13.30
N GLU A 263 -6.98 -13.90 13.28
CA GLU A 263 -8.21 -13.11 13.39
C GLU A 263 -8.24 -12.39 14.76
N ASP A 264 -7.96 -13.13 15.83
CA ASP A 264 -7.78 -12.58 17.17
C ASP A 264 -6.34 -12.09 17.37
N VAL A 265 -6.17 -10.79 17.59
CA VAL A 265 -4.85 -10.21 17.81
C VAL A 265 -4.36 -10.58 19.23
N PRO A 266 -3.22 -11.27 19.39
CA PRO A 266 -2.74 -11.71 20.70
C PRO A 266 -2.46 -10.53 21.64
N ASN A 267 -2.91 -10.62 22.90
CA ASN A 267 -2.72 -9.56 23.90
C ASN A 267 -1.24 -9.15 24.08
N ARG A 268 -0.31 -10.12 24.00
CA ARG A 268 1.13 -9.84 24.05
C ARG A 268 1.60 -8.88 22.95
N PHE A 269 1.00 -8.94 21.77
CA PHE A 269 1.30 -8.03 20.68
C PHE A 269 0.69 -6.66 20.94
N LEU A 270 -0.55 -6.59 21.45
CA LEU A 270 -1.19 -5.31 21.77
C LEU A 270 -0.37 -4.50 22.79
N ILE A 271 0.11 -5.15 23.86
CA ILE A 271 1.00 -4.53 24.85
C ILE A 271 2.29 -4.02 24.20
N ALA A 272 2.92 -4.82 23.33
CA ALA A 272 4.14 -4.42 22.64
C ALA A 272 3.89 -3.26 21.64
N ALA A 273 2.81 -3.32 20.88
CA ALA A 273 2.41 -2.31 19.91
C ALA A 273 2.19 -0.96 20.60
N GLU A 274 1.48 -0.94 21.73
CA GLU A 274 1.30 0.27 22.54
C GLU A 274 2.65 0.85 22.99
N ALA A 275 3.56 0.01 23.50
CA ALA A 275 4.90 0.42 23.90
C ALA A 275 5.76 0.94 22.73
N TRP A 276 5.49 0.49 21.50
CA TRP A 276 6.11 1.02 20.27
C TRP A 276 5.47 2.32 19.77
N GLY A 277 4.43 2.82 20.46
CA GLY A 277 3.71 4.03 20.09
C GLY A 277 2.62 3.83 19.05
N VAL A 278 2.20 2.59 18.79
CA VAL A 278 0.99 2.28 18.01
C VAL A 278 -0.22 2.69 18.84
N HIS A 279 -1.10 3.50 18.26
CA HIS A 279 -2.31 3.94 18.93
C HIS A 279 -3.58 3.33 18.36
N ARG A 280 -3.54 2.78 17.14
CA ARG A 280 -4.67 2.06 16.54
C ARG A 280 -4.18 0.88 15.71
N LEU A 281 -4.95 -0.20 15.74
CA LEU A 281 -4.91 -1.26 14.75
C LEU A 281 -6.18 -1.19 13.93
N MET A 282 -6.03 -1.05 12.63
CA MET A 282 -7.13 -1.02 11.67
C MET A 282 -7.17 -2.34 10.91
N ARG A 283 -8.36 -2.74 10.44
CA ARG A 283 -8.52 -3.91 9.58
C ARG A 283 -9.56 -3.66 8.50
N SER A 284 -9.26 -4.11 7.29
CA SER A 284 -10.22 -4.19 6.19
C SER A 284 -10.30 -5.62 5.66
N ARG A 285 -11.53 -6.08 5.38
CA ARG A 285 -11.75 -7.36 4.70
C ARG A 285 -11.42 -7.23 3.22
N ILE A 286 -10.78 -8.26 2.70
CA ILE A 286 -10.55 -8.46 1.26
C ILE A 286 -11.67 -9.36 0.77
N ILE A 287 -12.59 -8.79 0.01
CA ILE A 287 -13.59 -9.58 -0.71
C ILE A 287 -13.09 -9.83 -2.12
N ARG A 288 -13.46 -10.99 -2.67
CA ARG A 288 -13.18 -11.33 -4.06
C ARG A 288 -14.48 -11.74 -4.72
N SER A 289 -14.80 -11.14 -5.86
CA SER A 289 -16.05 -11.43 -6.57
C SER A 289 -16.13 -12.91 -6.94
N ASP A 290 -17.30 -13.51 -6.74
CA ASP A 290 -17.53 -14.90 -7.17
C ASP A 290 -17.42 -15.02 -8.70
N GLU A 291 -17.79 -13.96 -9.43
CA GLU A 291 -17.54 -13.80 -10.86
C GLU A 291 -16.16 -13.16 -11.10
N GLY A 292 -15.19 -13.97 -11.50
CA GLY A 292 -13.89 -13.49 -11.98
C GLY A 292 -12.82 -13.23 -10.92
N GLY A 293 -13.14 -13.22 -9.61
CA GLY A 293 -12.13 -13.15 -8.54
C GLY A 293 -11.52 -11.77 -8.28
N TYR A 294 -12.14 -10.68 -8.75
CA TYR A 294 -11.67 -9.32 -8.53
C TYR A 294 -11.66 -8.97 -7.04
N GLY A 295 -10.52 -8.49 -6.55
CA GLY A 295 -10.38 -8.04 -5.15
C GLY A 295 -10.93 -6.63 -4.94
N THR A 296 -11.42 -6.36 -3.73
CA THR A 296 -11.58 -5.00 -3.20
C THR A 296 -11.50 -5.02 -1.68
N PHE A 297 -11.11 -3.90 -1.09
CA PHE A 297 -11.23 -3.70 0.34
C PHE A 297 -12.64 -3.25 0.73
N ARG A 298 -13.21 -3.85 1.77
CA ARG A 298 -14.39 -3.32 2.47
C ARG A 298 -14.00 -2.09 3.30
N PRO A 299 -14.98 -1.28 3.77
CA PRO A 299 -14.74 -0.30 4.83
C PRO A 299 -13.93 -0.88 5.98
N ALA A 300 -12.88 -0.17 6.37
CA ALA A 300 -12.03 -0.59 7.48
C ALA A 300 -12.73 -0.36 8.82
N HIS A 301 -12.36 -1.13 9.82
CA HIS A 301 -12.82 -0.97 11.20
C HIS A 301 -11.63 -0.96 12.17
N LEU A 302 -11.86 -0.39 13.35
CA LEU A 302 -10.91 -0.41 14.45
C LEU A 302 -10.91 -1.80 15.09
N VAL A 303 -9.74 -2.45 15.13
CA VAL A 303 -9.52 -3.72 15.84
C VAL A 303 -9.15 -3.46 17.29
N TRP A 304 -8.33 -2.42 17.51
CA TRP A 304 -7.83 -2.05 18.83
C TRP A 304 -7.38 -0.59 18.83
N SER A 305 -7.49 0.08 19.97
CA SER A 305 -6.90 1.39 20.22
C SER A 305 -6.20 1.42 21.58
N ALA A 306 -5.07 2.12 21.63
CA ALA A 306 -4.41 2.43 22.90
C ALA A 306 -5.33 3.27 23.79
N ALA A 307 -5.14 3.18 25.10
CA ALA A 307 -5.82 4.09 26.01
C ALA A 307 -5.42 5.54 25.67
N PRO A 308 -6.34 6.52 25.82
CA PRO A 308 -5.95 7.92 25.72
C PRO A 308 -4.81 8.18 26.72
N PRO A 309 -3.79 8.98 26.35
CA PRO A 309 -2.74 9.33 27.29
C PRO A 309 -3.39 9.94 28.53
N PHE A 310 -3.00 9.46 29.71
CA PHE A 310 -3.53 9.96 30.98
C PHE A 310 -3.26 11.46 31.08
N GLU A 311 -4.30 12.29 30.92
CA GLU A 311 -4.22 13.70 31.28
C GLU A 311 -4.34 13.78 32.81
N PRO A 312 -3.27 14.16 33.55
CA PRO A 312 -3.42 14.45 34.95
C PRO A 312 -4.44 15.59 35.09
N LYS A 313 -5.53 15.34 35.82
CA LYS A 313 -6.52 16.38 36.14
C LYS A 313 -5.77 17.62 36.62
N GLN A 314 -5.98 18.75 35.94
CA GLN A 314 -5.52 20.03 36.47
C GLN A 314 -6.15 20.19 37.86
N PRO A 315 -5.37 20.48 38.91
CA PRO A 315 -5.95 20.78 40.21
C PRO A 315 -6.85 22.02 40.07
N LEU A 316 -8.06 21.90 40.62
CA LEU A 316 -9.06 22.96 40.73
C LEU A 316 -8.50 24.18 41.48
#